data_AF-A0A963NPV6-F1
#
_entry.id   AF-A0A963NPV6-F1
#
_cell.length_a   1.000
_cell.length_b   1.000
_cell.length_c   1.000
_cell.angle_alpha   90.00
_cell.angle_beta   90.00
_cell.angle_gamma   90.00
#
_symmetry.space_group_name_H-M   'P 1'
#
loop_
_entity.id
_entity.type
_entity.pdbx_description
1 polymer ?
#
loop_
_entity_poly.entity_id
_entity_poly.type
_entity_poly.pdbx_seq_one_letter_code
_entity_poly.pdbx_strand_id
1 'polypeptide(L)'
;ARLAALFHVLEHGPAGVIGTDHLLGAESIVRWHLHEARRLLTELDTPPALAAAIRLDTWLLNEARATGSPRIPTTRVYQYGPACVRDSRALKEALATLTERGRARLEQEGRRRFVAVNPALLDA
;
A
#
# COMPACT_ATOMS: atom_id res chain seq x y z
N ALA A 1 -5.76 28.76 -7.33
CA ALA A 1 -5.33 29.96 -8.07
C ALA A 1 -5.55 29.84 -9.58
N ARG A 2 -4.95 28.87 -10.30
CA ARG A 2 -5.07 28.78 -11.77
C ARG A 2 -6.50 28.64 -12.30
N LEU A 3 -7.34 27.80 -11.69
CA LEU A 3 -8.75 27.65 -12.10
C LEU A 3 -9.57 28.92 -11.90
N ALA A 4 -9.34 29.66 -10.81
CA ALA A 4 -10.03 30.93 -10.57
C ALA A 4 -9.62 31.99 -11.60
N ALA A 5 -8.34 32.01 -12.00
CA ALA A 5 -7.89 32.88 -13.08
C ALA A 5 -8.52 32.51 -14.43
N LEU A 6 -8.71 31.23 -14.73
CA LEU A 6 -9.40 30.79 -15.96
C LEU A 6 -10.87 31.22 -15.96
N PHE A 7 -11.56 31.13 -14.82
CA PHE A 7 -12.95 31.60 -14.71
C PHE A 7 -13.03 33.11 -14.88
N HIS A 8 -12.10 33.86 -14.28
CA HIS A 8 -11.99 35.31 -14.53
C HIS A 8 -11.78 35.62 -16.00
N VAL A 9 -10.84 34.94 -16.68
CA VAL A 9 -10.55 35.16 -18.10
C VAL A 9 -11.77 34.85 -18.97
N LEU A 10 -12.52 33.81 -18.64
CA LEU A 10 -13.71 33.41 -19.38
C LEU A 10 -14.83 34.45 -19.29
N GLU A 11 -15.04 35.03 -18.10
CA GLU A 11 -16.14 35.97 -17.85
C GLU A 11 -15.79 37.42 -18.18
N HIS A 12 -14.55 37.84 -17.89
CA HIS A 12 -14.13 39.25 -17.90
C HIS A 12 -12.95 39.53 -18.84
N GLY A 13 -12.38 38.51 -19.48
CA GLY A 13 -11.20 38.63 -20.34
C GLY A 13 -9.88 38.66 -19.55
N PRO A 14 -8.73 38.87 -20.24
CA PRO A 14 -7.40 38.65 -19.67
C PRO A 14 -6.94 39.71 -18.65
N ALA A 15 -7.69 40.80 -18.49
CA ALA A 15 -7.35 41.90 -17.61
C ALA A 15 -8.35 42.00 -16.44
N GLY A 16 -7.93 42.63 -15.34
CA GLY A 16 -8.76 42.86 -14.17
C GLY A 16 -8.34 42.04 -12.94
N VAL A 17 -9.17 42.09 -11.90
CA VAL A 17 -8.90 41.48 -10.60
C VAL A 17 -9.77 40.24 -10.44
N ILE A 18 -9.16 39.13 -10.04
CA ILE A 18 -9.88 37.88 -9.77
C ILE A 18 -10.77 38.06 -8.54
N GLY A 19 -12.07 38.15 -8.78
CA GLY A 19 -13.08 38.24 -7.71
C GLY A 19 -13.25 36.95 -6.90
N THR A 20 -13.92 37.09 -5.74
CA THR A 20 -14.21 35.99 -4.81
C THR A 20 -15.05 34.88 -5.45
N ASP A 21 -15.98 35.22 -6.35
CA ASP A 21 -16.86 34.23 -7.00
C ASP A 21 -16.08 33.25 -7.89
N HIS A 22 -15.09 33.74 -8.64
CA HIS A 22 -14.19 32.88 -9.41
C HIS A 22 -13.38 31.95 -8.50
N LEU A 23 -13.00 32.41 -7.31
CA LEU A 23 -12.29 31.60 -6.33
C LEU A 23 -13.19 30.50 -5.77
N LEU A 24 -14.43 30.83 -5.39
CA LEU A 24 -15.41 29.88 -4.86
C LEU A 24 -15.84 28.84 -5.90
N GLY A 25 -16.01 29.26 -7.17
CA GLY A 25 -16.23 28.35 -8.28
C GLY A 25 -15.06 27.39 -8.45
N ALA A 26 -13.83 27.91 -8.47
CA ALA A 26 -12.63 27.09 -8.62
C ALA A 26 -12.46 26.11 -7.46
N GLU A 27 -12.73 26.56 -6.23
CA GLU A 27 -12.72 25.72 -5.04
C GLU A 27 -13.70 24.55 -5.18
N SER A 28 -14.92 24.80 -5.65
CA SER A 28 -15.94 23.76 -5.81
C SER A 28 -15.50 22.66 -6.78
N ILE A 29 -14.89 23.04 -7.92
CA ILE A 29 -14.34 22.10 -8.89
C ILE A 29 -13.15 21.31 -8.32
N VAL A 30 -12.22 21.98 -7.65
CA VAL A 30 -11.07 21.31 -7.02
C VAL A 30 -11.55 20.33 -5.95
N ARG A 31 -12.49 20.74 -5.10
CA ARG A 31 -13.07 19.91 -4.05
C ARG A 31 -13.73 18.67 -4.63
N TRP A 32 -14.50 18.81 -5.71
CA TRP A 32 -15.08 17.66 -6.41
C TRP A 32 -13.99 16.72 -6.95
N HIS A 33 -12.96 17.24 -7.63
CA HIS A 33 -11.88 16.41 -8.17
C HIS A 33 -11.09 15.68 -7.07
N LEU A 34 -10.85 16.32 -5.93
CA LEU A 34 -10.19 15.68 -4.79
C LEU A 34 -11.06 14.60 -4.17
N HIS A 35 -12.37 14.86 -4.05
CA HIS A 35 -13.32 13.87 -3.58
C HIS A 35 -13.38 12.66 -4.53
N GLU A 36 -13.41 12.91 -5.84
CA GLU A 36 -13.46 11.88 -6.88
C GLU A 36 -12.17 11.08 -6.95
N ALA A 37 -11.01 11.74 -6.89
CA ALA A 37 -9.72 11.05 -6.80
C ALA A 37 -9.64 10.17 -5.55
N ARG A 38 -10.14 10.65 -4.41
CA ARG A 38 -10.22 9.84 -3.18
C ARG A 38 -11.18 8.67 -3.34
N ARG A 39 -12.35 8.86 -3.96
CA ARG A 39 -13.30 7.78 -4.24
C ARG A 39 -12.68 6.72 -5.13
N LEU A 40 -12.02 7.11 -6.22
CA LEU A 40 -11.33 6.20 -7.13
C LEU A 40 -10.18 5.46 -6.45
N LEU A 41 -9.39 6.14 -5.62
CA LEU A 41 -8.32 5.50 -4.83
C LEU A 41 -8.86 4.50 -3.80
N THR A 42 -10.06 4.72 -3.29
CA THR A 42 -10.76 3.78 -2.40
C THR A 42 -11.42 2.64 -3.19
N GLU A 43 -11.97 2.91 -4.38
CA GLU A 43 -12.52 1.89 -5.30
C GLU A 43 -11.44 1.01 -5.94
N LEU A 44 -10.20 1.50 -6.02
CA LEU A 44 -9.00 0.70 -6.18
C LEU A 44 -8.73 -0.05 -4.86
N ASP A 45 -9.65 -0.92 -4.48
CA ASP A 45 -9.44 -1.85 -3.38
C ASP A 45 -8.08 -2.52 -3.58
N THR A 46 -7.27 -2.55 -2.53
CA THR A 46 -5.99 -3.25 -2.57
C THR A 46 -6.27 -4.68 -3.01
N PRO A 47 -5.70 -5.15 -4.15
CA PRO A 47 -5.98 -6.49 -4.65
C PRO A 47 -5.83 -7.51 -3.51
N PRO A 48 -6.75 -8.47 -3.34
CA PRO A 48 -6.73 -9.37 -2.18
C PRO A 48 -5.38 -10.06 -1.95
N ALA A 49 -4.66 -10.38 -3.03
CA ALA A 49 -3.31 -10.92 -2.99
C ALA A 49 -2.27 -9.93 -2.41
N LEU A 50 -2.35 -8.65 -2.77
CA LEU A 50 -1.48 -7.61 -2.24
C LEU A 50 -1.82 -7.32 -0.77
N ALA A 51 -3.10 -7.30 -0.40
CA ALA A 51 -3.54 -7.15 0.98
C ALA A 51 -3.03 -8.32 1.85
N ALA A 52 -3.08 -9.55 1.33
CA ALA A 52 -2.51 -10.72 1.99
C ALA A 52 -0.99 -10.61 2.16
N ALA A 53 -0.27 -10.14 1.13
CA ALA A 53 1.17 -9.92 1.20
C ALA A 53 1.55 -8.86 2.24
N ILE A 54 0.83 -7.73 2.30
CA ILE A 54 1.03 -6.67 3.31
C ILE A 54 0.83 -7.23 4.72
N ARG A 55 -0.26 -7.97 4.95
CA ARG A 55 -0.54 -8.57 6.27
C ARG A 55 0.52 -9.61 6.67
N LEU A 56 0.97 -10.43 5.72
CA LEU A 56 2.03 -11.39 5.94
C LEU A 56 3.35 -10.69 6.29
N ASP A 57 3.72 -9.64 5.54
CA ASP A 57 4.95 -8.88 5.77
C ASP A 57 5.00 -8.25 7.15
N THR A 58 3.93 -7.55 7.56
CA THR A 58 3.83 -6.96 8.90
C THR A 58 3.98 -8.03 9.99
N TRP A 59 3.33 -9.18 9.81
CA TRP A 59 3.42 -10.27 10.77
C TRP A 59 4.84 -10.87 10.82
N LEU A 60 5.49 -11.09 9.67
CA LEU A 60 6.85 -11.62 9.60
C LEU A 60 7.86 -10.68 10.28
N LEU A 61 7.73 -9.36 10.08
CA LEU A 61 8.59 -8.37 10.74
C LEU A 61 8.41 -8.41 12.26
N ASN A 62 7.17 -8.48 12.73
CA ASN A 62 6.87 -8.54 14.16
C ASN A 62 7.41 -9.83 14.79
N GLU A 63 7.22 -10.99 14.15
CA GLU A 63 7.75 -12.26 14.64
C GLU A 63 9.29 -12.29 14.61
N ALA A 64 9.91 -11.75 13.55
CA ALA A 64 11.36 -11.70 13.46
C ALA A 64 11.96 -10.84 14.57
N ARG A 65 11.33 -9.71 14.90
CA ARG A 65 11.73 -8.85 16.03
C ARG A 65 11.47 -9.53 17.38
N ALA A 66 10.32 -10.17 17.56
CA ALA A 66 9.97 -10.85 18.81
C ALA A 66 10.87 -12.07 19.10
N THR A 67 11.27 -12.81 18.08
CA THR A 67 12.13 -14.01 18.21
C THR A 67 13.62 -13.71 18.07
N GLY A 68 13.99 -12.50 17.63
CA GLY A 68 15.37 -12.12 17.31
C GLY A 68 15.96 -12.87 16.12
N SER A 69 15.12 -13.53 15.31
CA SER A 69 15.56 -14.34 14.16
C SER A 69 14.90 -13.86 12.87
N PRO A 70 15.68 -13.49 11.83
CA PRO A 70 15.12 -13.16 10.52
C PRO A 70 14.59 -14.39 9.77
N ARG A 71 14.86 -15.61 10.26
CA ARG A 71 14.40 -16.86 9.65
C ARG A 71 13.25 -17.44 10.47
N ILE A 72 12.07 -17.51 9.86
CA ILE A 72 10.83 -17.97 10.51
C ILE A 72 10.41 -19.31 9.90
N PRO A 73 10.27 -20.40 10.69
CA PRO A 73 9.83 -21.69 10.16
C PRO A 73 8.45 -21.59 9.51
N THR A 74 8.23 -22.21 8.35
CA THR A 74 6.91 -22.17 7.68
C THR A 74 5.80 -22.77 8.54
N THR A 75 6.13 -23.72 9.42
CA THR A 75 5.18 -24.26 10.41
C THR A 75 4.63 -23.19 11.34
N ARG A 76 5.48 -22.25 11.78
CA ARG A 76 5.10 -21.11 12.62
C ARG A 76 4.18 -20.15 11.86
N VAL A 77 4.47 -19.93 10.58
CA VAL A 77 3.62 -19.13 9.68
C VAL A 77 2.22 -19.72 9.58
N TYR A 78 2.09 -21.04 9.40
CA TYR A 78 0.78 -21.70 9.35
C TYR A 78 0.04 -21.69 10.70
N GLN A 79 0.77 -21.79 11.82
CA GLN A 79 0.18 -21.89 13.15
C GLN A 79 -0.27 -20.53 13.72
N TYR A 80 0.55 -19.50 13.56
CA TYR A 80 0.36 -18.19 14.20
C TYR A 80 0.25 -17.02 13.21
N GLY A 81 0.48 -17.28 11.92
CA GLY A 81 0.40 -16.26 10.87
C GLY A 81 -1.02 -15.81 10.56
N PRO A 82 -1.15 -14.77 9.71
CA PRO A 82 -2.44 -14.19 9.39
C PRO A 82 -3.33 -15.18 8.62
N ALA A 83 -4.65 -15.13 8.88
CA ALA A 83 -5.61 -16.07 8.30
C ALA A 83 -5.61 -16.09 6.76
N CYS A 84 -5.23 -14.97 6.12
CA CYS A 84 -5.17 -14.82 4.66
C CYS A 84 -4.07 -15.65 3.98
N VAL A 85 -3.17 -16.30 4.73
CA VAL A 85 -2.10 -17.16 4.19
C VAL A 85 -2.12 -18.57 4.77
N ARG A 86 -3.25 -19.00 5.36
CA ARG A 86 -3.39 -20.36 5.91
C ARG A 86 -3.35 -21.44 4.83
N ASP A 87 -3.81 -21.13 3.62
CA ASP A 87 -3.69 -22.03 2.48
C ASP A 87 -2.31 -21.90 1.82
N SER A 88 -1.80 -23.04 1.34
CA SER A 88 -0.47 -23.15 0.73
C SER A 88 -0.35 -22.32 -0.56
N ARG A 89 -1.41 -22.19 -1.36
CA ARG A 89 -1.42 -21.36 -2.56
C ARG A 89 -1.38 -19.88 -2.20
N ALA A 90 -2.23 -19.46 -1.26
CA ALA A 90 -2.27 -18.07 -0.80
C ALA A 90 -0.93 -17.63 -0.20
N LEU A 91 -0.29 -18.50 0.59
CA LEU A 91 1.06 -18.24 1.11
C LEU A 91 2.09 -18.07 -0.02
N LYS A 92 2.07 -18.94 -1.05
CA LYS A 92 2.98 -18.84 -2.19
C LYS A 92 2.78 -17.55 -2.98
N GLU A 93 1.53 -17.16 -3.25
CA GLU A 93 1.20 -15.91 -3.96
C GLU A 93 1.67 -14.67 -3.17
N ALA A 94 1.42 -14.64 -1.85
CA ALA A 94 1.91 -13.58 -0.98
C ALA A 94 3.45 -13.55 -0.94
N LEU A 95 4.10 -14.70 -0.79
CA LEU A 95 5.56 -14.80 -0.77
C LEU A 95 6.20 -14.41 -2.11
N ALA A 96 5.55 -14.69 -3.24
CA ALA A 96 6.03 -14.26 -4.55
C ALA A 96 6.08 -12.72 -4.62
N THR A 97 5.01 -12.06 -4.19
CA THR A 97 4.96 -10.59 -4.09
C THR A 97 6.06 -10.04 -3.16
N LEU A 98 6.28 -10.67 -2.00
CA LEU A 98 7.32 -10.24 -1.06
C LEU A 98 8.74 -10.50 -1.57
N THR A 99 8.92 -11.57 -2.34
CA THR A 99 10.22 -11.92 -2.96
C THR A 99 10.56 -10.93 -4.06
N GLU A 100 9.61 -10.59 -4.93
CA GLU A 100 9.77 -9.59 -5.99
C GLU A 100 10.18 -8.23 -5.41
N ARG A 101 9.63 -7.85 -4.26
CA ARG A 101 9.94 -6.59 -3.56
C ARG A 101 11.17 -6.69 -2.65
N GLY A 102 11.88 -7.82 -2.63
CA GLY A 102 13.09 -8.02 -1.82
C GLY A 102 12.86 -7.99 -0.30
N ARG A 103 11.63 -8.25 0.16
CA ARG A 103 11.26 -8.16 1.59
C ARG A 103 11.37 -9.49 2.32
N ALA A 104 10.93 -10.58 1.71
CA ALA A 104 11.03 -11.91 2.28
C ALA A 104 11.14 -12.96 1.18
N ARG A 105 11.85 -14.07 1.43
CA ARG A 105 12.00 -15.19 0.51
C ARG A 105 11.77 -16.52 1.20
N LEU A 106 11.37 -17.52 0.43
CA LEU A 106 11.30 -18.90 0.92
C LEU A 106 12.69 -19.55 0.81
N GLU A 107 13.19 -20.10 1.91
CA GLU A 107 14.40 -20.89 1.98
C GLU A 107 14.09 -22.33 2.37
N GLN A 108 14.91 -23.27 1.90
CA GLN A 108 14.85 -24.66 2.31
C GLN A 108 16.22 -25.11 2.80
N GLU A 109 16.26 -25.68 3.98
CA GLU A 109 17.45 -26.24 4.61
C GLU A 109 17.18 -27.71 4.94
N GLY A 110 17.71 -28.60 4.10
CA GLY A 110 17.39 -30.01 4.12
C GLY A 110 15.88 -30.26 3.93
N ARG A 111 15.25 -30.87 4.94
CA ARG A 111 13.80 -31.14 4.96
C ARG A 111 12.96 -29.99 5.52
N ARG A 112 13.57 -28.95 6.09
CA ARG A 112 12.87 -27.84 6.76
C ARG A 112 12.75 -26.65 5.82
N ARG A 113 11.62 -25.94 5.89
CA ARG A 113 11.34 -24.75 5.09
C ARG A 113 11.19 -23.54 6.01
N PHE A 114 11.73 -22.42 5.58
CA PHE A 114 11.77 -21.16 6.31
C PHE A 114 11.33 -20.02 5.40
N VAL A 115 10.73 -19.00 5.99
CA VAL A 115 10.58 -17.69 5.38
C VAL A 115 11.68 -16.82 5.96
N ALA A 116 12.63 -16.42 5.13
CA ALA A 116 13.71 -15.52 5.51
C ALA A 116 13.31 -14.08 5.18
N VAL A 117 13.17 -13.26 6.22
CA VAL A 117 12.93 -11.82 6.13
C VAL A 117 14.23 -11.11 5.83
N ASN A 118 14.18 -10.06 5.02
CA ASN A 118 15.32 -9.21 4.75
C ASN A 118 15.77 -8.52 6.07
N PRO A 119 16.97 -8.80 6.58
CA PRO A 119 17.43 -8.27 7.87
C PRO A 119 17.53 -6.75 7.87
N ALA A 120 17.76 -6.10 6.73
CA ALA A 120 17.79 -4.63 6.63
C ALA A 120 16.46 -3.97 7.02
N LEU A 121 15.36 -4.73 7.07
CA LEU A 121 14.04 -4.23 7.50
C LEU A 121 13.81 -4.37 9.02
N LEU A 122 14.72 -5.00 9.75
CA LEU A 122 14.60 -5.23 11.20
C LEU A 122 15.28 -4.12 12.02
N ASP A 123 16.25 -3.42 11.44
CA ASP A 123 16.98 -2.33 12.08
C ASP A 123 16.31 -0.95 11.92
N ALA A 124 15.23 -0.89 11.13
CA ALA A 124 14.43 0.32 10.87
C ALA A 124 13.37 0.56 11.95
#